data_AF-H1PKW1-F1
#
_entry.id   AF-H1PKW1-F1
#
_cell.length_a   1.000
_cell.length_b   1.000
_cell.length_c   1.000
_cell.angle_alpha   90.00
_cell.angle_beta   90.00
_cell.angle_gamma   90.00
#
_symmetry.space_group_name_H-M   'P 1'
#
loop_
_entity.id
_entity.type
_entity.pdbx_description
1 polymer ?
#
loop_
_entity_poly.entity_id
_entity_poly.type
_entity_poly.pdbx_seq_one_letter_code
_entity_poly.pdbx_strand_id
1 'polypeptide(L)'
;MEYVIGILLCVSGYFMIRLGAFQSNSLREFNELFENDRKKKTVSGTIRVLDIRKSRWSFECDIELVFKTQKGREYRYTETKYSSGSSARFLSKCKGKGEVPVSVIYNGESPDRHYIEELKEAETMANSSIGFRIIGVLFIIAGILVLGMDFISENIMPLFR
;
A
#
# COMPACT_ATOMS: atom_id res chain seq x y z
N MET A 1 18.73 -29.77 0.82
CA MET A 1 18.55 -28.41 1.39
C MET A 1 18.04 -27.45 0.32
N GLU A 2 18.56 -27.53 -0.90
CA GLU A 2 18.17 -26.67 -2.03
C GLU A 2 16.72 -26.89 -2.48
N TYR A 3 16.21 -28.13 -2.50
CA TYR A 3 14.77 -28.40 -2.66
C TYR A 3 13.85 -27.60 -1.71
N VAL A 4 14.21 -27.52 -0.42
CA VAL A 4 13.41 -26.79 0.58
C VAL A 4 13.44 -25.29 0.30
N ILE A 5 14.61 -24.76 -0.08
CA ILE A 5 14.77 -23.34 -0.45
C ILE A 5 13.93 -23.01 -1.69
N GLY A 6 13.99 -23.84 -2.73
CA GLY A 6 13.21 -23.66 -3.95
C GLY A 6 11.70 -23.64 -3.69
N ILE A 7 11.21 -24.57 -2.85
CA ILE A 7 9.79 -24.61 -2.45
C ILE A 7 9.41 -23.34 -1.67
N LEU A 8 10.24 -22.89 -0.71
CA LEU A 8 9.99 -21.66 0.04
C LEU A 8 9.95 -20.41 -0.85
N LEU A 9 10.81 -20.33 -1.87
CA LEU A 9 10.79 -19.26 -2.88
C LEU A 9 9.50 -19.28 -3.69
N CYS A 10 9.04 -20.44 -4.14
CA CYS A 10 7.77 -20.57 -4.85
C CYS A 10 6.56 -20.16 -3.98
N VAL A 11 6.52 -20.62 -2.72
CA VAL A 11 5.44 -20.29 -1.78
C VAL A 11 5.42 -18.79 -1.45
N SER A 12 6.58 -18.20 -1.18
CA SER A 12 6.68 -16.76 -0.92
C SER A 12 6.31 -15.93 -2.14
N GLY A 13 6.71 -16.36 -3.35
CA GLY A 13 6.31 -15.71 -4.59
C GLY A 13 4.80 -15.74 -4.81
N TYR A 14 4.16 -16.89 -4.58
CA TYR A 14 2.70 -17.01 -4.61
C TYR A 14 2.01 -16.07 -3.60
N PHE A 15 2.52 -16.01 -2.37
CA PHE A 15 2.01 -15.11 -1.34
C PHE A 15 2.09 -13.63 -1.76
N MET A 16 3.21 -13.20 -2.35
CA MET A 16 3.37 -11.84 -2.87
C MET A 16 2.36 -11.52 -3.98
N ILE A 17 2.10 -12.45 -4.91
CA ILE A 17 1.07 -12.27 -5.95
C ILE A 17 -0.31 -12.06 -5.32
N ARG A 18 -0.64 -12.81 -4.26
CA ARG A 18 -1.91 -12.66 -3.53
C ARG A 18 -2.02 -11.32 -2.83
N LEU A 19 -0.95 -10.81 -2.23
CA LEU A 19 -0.91 -9.46 -1.66
C LEU A 19 -1.15 -8.38 -2.72
N GLY A 20 -0.54 -8.53 -3.91
CA GLY A 20 -0.78 -7.63 -5.03
C GLY A 20 -2.23 -7.70 -5.54
N ALA A 21 -2.84 -8.88 -5.56
CA ALA A 21 -4.26 -9.05 -5.90
C ALA A 21 -5.18 -8.35 -4.87
N PHE A 22 -4.89 -8.48 -3.58
CA PHE A 22 -5.64 -7.81 -2.52
C PHE A 22 -5.63 -6.28 -2.69
N GLN A 23 -4.46 -5.66 -2.91
CA GLN A 23 -4.38 -4.22 -3.13
C GLN A 23 -5.12 -3.75 -4.37
N SER A 24 -5.12 -4.54 -5.44
CA SER A 24 -5.92 -4.25 -6.63
C SER A 24 -7.42 -4.25 -6.36
N ASN A 25 -7.90 -5.16 -5.50
CA ASN A 25 -9.30 -5.20 -5.11
C ASN A 25 -9.65 -4.01 -4.22
N SER A 26 -8.80 -3.66 -3.25
CA SER A 26 -9.00 -2.45 -2.42
C SER A 26 -9.03 -1.18 -3.26
N LEU A 27 -8.19 -1.07 -4.29
CA LEU A 27 -8.22 0.05 -5.24
C LEU A 27 -9.53 0.07 -6.05
N ARG A 28 -10.05 -1.10 -6.44
CA ARG A 28 -11.32 -1.19 -7.15
C ARG A 28 -12.48 -0.76 -6.26
N GLU A 29 -12.55 -1.25 -5.02
CA GLU A 29 -13.54 -0.83 -4.03
C GLU A 29 -13.45 0.67 -3.73
N PHE A 30 -12.22 1.21 -3.63
CA PHE A 30 -12.00 2.64 -3.52
C PHE A 30 -12.61 3.38 -4.71
N ASN A 31 -12.30 2.97 -5.94
CA ASN A 31 -12.85 3.62 -7.13
C ASN A 31 -14.37 3.53 -7.17
N GLU A 32 -14.98 2.36 -6.92
CA GLU A 32 -16.43 2.16 -6.89
C GLU A 32 -17.13 3.07 -5.85
N LEU A 33 -16.51 3.30 -4.68
CA LEU A 33 -17.04 4.21 -3.66
C LEU A 33 -17.08 5.67 -4.12
N PHE A 34 -16.21 6.07 -5.05
CA PHE A 34 -16.09 7.45 -5.55
C PHE A 34 -16.45 7.62 -7.03
N GLU A 35 -16.84 6.55 -7.72
CA GLU A 35 -17.20 6.54 -9.14
C GLU A 35 -18.48 7.33 -9.42
N ASN A 36 -19.37 7.39 -8.42
CA ASN A 36 -20.57 8.21 -8.51
C ASN A 36 -20.22 9.66 -8.15
N ASP A 37 -19.90 10.48 -9.17
CA ASP A 37 -19.52 11.90 -9.05
C ASP A 37 -20.51 12.72 -8.22
N ARG A 38 -21.79 12.30 -8.11
CA ARG A 38 -22.77 12.96 -7.24
C ARG A 38 -22.49 12.79 -5.73
N LYS A 39 -21.80 11.71 -5.35
CA LYS A 39 -21.47 11.37 -3.96
C LYS A 39 -20.07 11.83 -3.58
N LYS A 40 -19.15 11.88 -4.53
CA LYS A 40 -17.78 12.38 -4.34
C LYS A 40 -17.82 13.88 -4.08
N LYS A 41 -17.24 14.32 -2.97
CA LYS A 41 -17.08 15.73 -2.65
C LYS A 41 -15.65 16.02 -2.26
N THR A 42 -15.07 17.07 -2.85
CA THR A 42 -13.74 17.56 -2.49
C THR A 42 -13.89 18.82 -1.66
N VAL A 43 -13.21 18.87 -0.52
CA VAL A 43 -13.18 20.02 0.39
C VAL A 43 -11.76 20.25 0.88
N SER A 44 -11.47 21.49 1.29
CA SER A 44 -10.22 21.78 1.99
C SER A 44 -10.34 21.33 3.45
N GLY A 45 -9.36 20.58 3.91
CA GLY A 45 -9.15 20.21 5.30
C GLY A 45 -7.77 20.64 5.77
N THR A 46 -7.49 20.38 7.03
CA THR A 46 -6.18 20.53 7.65
C THR A 46 -5.76 19.20 8.27
N ILE A 47 -4.51 18.83 8.06
CA ILE A 47 -3.89 17.75 8.83
C ILE A 47 -2.92 18.32 9.84
N ARG A 48 -2.88 17.71 11.01
CA ARG A 48 -1.86 17.94 12.02
C ARG A 48 -1.20 16.62 12.34
N VAL A 49 0.12 16.58 12.21
CA VAL A 49 0.92 15.42 12.62
C VAL A 49 1.06 15.45 14.13
N LEU A 50 0.54 14.42 14.81
CA LEU A 50 0.60 14.28 16.26
C LEU A 50 1.92 13.64 16.68
N ASP A 51 2.21 12.46 16.13
CA ASP A 51 3.44 11.74 16.39
C ASP A 51 3.91 10.97 15.15
N ILE A 52 5.23 10.75 15.07
CA ILE A 52 5.85 9.94 14.03
C ILE A 52 6.75 8.91 14.68
N ARG A 53 6.34 7.64 14.55
CA ARG A 53 7.10 6.46 14.94
C ARG A 53 7.79 5.91 13.69
N LYS A 54 9.10 6.10 13.61
CA LYS A 54 9.92 5.62 12.49
C LYS A 54 10.89 4.55 12.98
N SER A 55 10.84 3.38 12.34
CA SER A 55 11.86 2.34 12.46
C SER A 55 12.69 2.24 11.17
N ARG A 56 13.69 1.36 11.15
CA ARG A 56 14.46 1.07 9.93
C ARG A 56 13.57 0.50 8.81
N TRP A 57 12.49 -0.19 9.18
CA TRP A 57 11.66 -0.97 8.25
C TRP A 57 10.20 -0.49 8.18
N SER A 58 9.78 0.39 9.10
CA SER A 58 8.39 0.85 9.21
C SER A 58 8.31 2.35 9.49
N PHE A 59 7.20 2.93 9.06
CA PHE A 59 6.82 4.30 9.38
C PHE A 59 5.35 4.31 9.74
N GLU A 60 5.07 4.80 10.94
CA GLU A 60 3.75 5.01 11.48
C GLU A 60 3.63 6.48 11.85
N CYS A 61 2.54 7.11 11.43
CA CYS A 61 2.29 8.52 11.69
C CYS A 61 0.86 8.67 12.18
N ASP A 62 0.72 9.17 13.40
CA ASP A 62 -0.58 9.55 13.93
C ASP A 62 -0.91 10.95 13.44
N ILE A 63 -2.02 11.07 12.72
CA ILE A 63 -2.49 12.33 12.15
C ILE A 63 -3.87 12.66 12.73
N GLU A 64 -4.10 13.95 12.91
CA GLU A 64 -5.42 14.50 13.12
C GLU A 64 -5.85 15.20 11.84
N LEU A 65 -6.93 14.75 11.23
CA LEU A 65 -7.56 15.38 10.08
C LEU A 65 -8.79 16.15 10.54
N VAL A 66 -8.89 17.42 10.13
CA VAL A 66 -10.07 18.25 10.34
C VAL A 66 -10.54 18.78 8.99
N PHE A 67 -11.81 18.63 8.66
CA PHE A 67 -12.37 19.27 7.46
C PHE A 67 -13.81 19.72 7.69
N LYS A 68 -14.21 20.76 6.96
CA LYS A 68 -15.57 21.29 6.98
C LYS A 68 -16.27 20.92 5.69
N THR A 69 -17.46 20.35 5.83
CA THR A 69 -18.34 20.08 4.69
C THR A 69 -18.96 21.37 4.16
N GLN A 70 -19.45 21.33 2.92
CA GLN A 70 -20.19 22.45 2.31
C GLN A 70 -21.42 22.90 3.13
N LYS A 71 -21.96 22.04 4.00
CA LYS A 71 -23.07 22.35 4.90
C LYS A 71 -22.62 22.98 6.24
N GLY A 72 -21.33 23.30 6.38
CA GLY A 72 -20.75 23.90 7.60
C GLY A 72 -20.47 22.92 8.74
N ARG A 73 -20.76 21.62 8.58
CA ARG A 73 -20.41 20.61 9.60
C ARG A 73 -18.91 20.32 9.55
N GLU A 74 -18.28 20.41 10.71
CA GLU A 74 -16.88 20.06 10.93
C GLU A 74 -16.77 18.58 11.32
N TYR A 75 -15.81 17.88 10.71
CA TYR A 75 -15.43 16.51 11.06
C TYR A 75 -13.98 16.50 11.51
N ARG A 76 -13.70 15.75 12.57
CA ARG A 76 -12.36 15.56 13.12
C ARG A 76 -12.12 14.06 13.27
N TYR A 77 -11.05 13.57 12.64
CA TYR A 77 -10.64 12.18 12.68
C TYR A 77 -9.20 12.08 13.18
N THR A 78 -8.94 11.13 14.07
CA THR A 78 -7.57 10.76 14.46
C THR A 78 -7.28 9.40 13.85
N GLU A 79 -6.29 9.35 12.98
CA GLU A 79 -5.95 8.15 12.22
C GLU A 79 -4.46 7.87 12.31
N THR A 80 -4.11 6.59 12.40
CA THR A 80 -2.73 6.13 12.23
C THR A 80 -2.51 5.76 10.76
N LYS A 81 -1.64 6.51 10.08
CA LYS A 81 -1.23 6.20 8.71
C LYS A 81 0.06 5.37 8.73
N TYR A 82 -0.03 4.20 8.10
CA TYR A 82 1.11 3.34 7.81
C TYR A 82 1.63 3.70 6.42
N SER A 83 2.92 3.95 6.29
CA SER A 83 3.46 4.42 5.01
C SER A 83 3.93 3.30 4.11
N SER A 84 3.53 3.38 2.84
CA SER A 84 4.35 3.02 1.68
C SER A 84 4.75 4.30 0.91
N GLY A 85 6.03 4.67 0.95
CA GLY A 85 6.65 5.66 0.05
C GLY A 85 6.16 7.11 0.13
N SER A 86 5.13 7.44 -0.67
CA SER A 86 4.68 8.82 -0.96
C SER A 86 4.06 9.50 0.27
N SER A 87 3.21 8.77 1.00
CA SER A 87 2.48 9.25 2.17
C SER A 87 3.43 9.59 3.32
N ALA A 88 4.44 8.73 3.61
CA ALA A 88 5.48 9.08 4.61
C ALA A 88 6.25 10.33 4.22
N ARG A 89 6.62 10.47 2.95
CA ARG A 89 7.42 11.62 2.51
C ARG A 89 6.64 12.91 2.67
N PHE A 90 5.34 12.92 2.40
CA PHE A 90 4.48 14.06 2.67
C PHE A 90 4.35 14.32 4.18
N LEU A 91 3.92 13.32 4.96
CA LEU A 91 3.67 13.47 6.40
C LEU A 91 4.92 13.83 7.20
N SER A 92 6.08 13.27 6.85
CA SER A 92 7.35 13.63 7.47
C SER A 92 7.74 15.08 7.23
N LYS A 93 7.39 15.67 6.08
CA LYS A 93 7.59 17.11 5.79
C LYS A 93 6.61 18.00 6.55
N CYS A 94 5.47 17.46 6.99
CA CYS A 94 4.47 18.17 7.79
C CYS A 94 4.81 18.18 9.28
N LYS A 95 5.76 17.35 9.74
CA LYS A 95 6.19 17.32 11.14
C LYS A 95 6.67 18.71 11.60
N GLY A 96 6.10 19.21 12.70
CA GLY A 96 6.48 20.49 13.30
C GLY A 96 5.95 21.74 12.56
N LYS A 97 5.15 21.57 11.50
CA LYS A 97 4.55 22.69 10.75
C LYS A 97 3.16 23.12 11.26
N GLY A 98 2.67 22.49 12.33
CA GLY A 98 1.32 22.74 12.85
C GLY A 98 0.24 22.17 11.94
N GLU A 99 -0.76 22.98 11.60
CA GLU A 99 -1.86 22.63 10.70
C GLU A 99 -1.44 22.85 9.25
N VAL A 100 -1.44 21.78 8.44
CA VAL A 100 -1.11 21.83 7.01
C VAL A 100 -2.38 21.67 6.19
N PRO A 101 -2.70 22.59 5.28
CA PRO A 101 -3.88 22.48 4.43
C PRO A 101 -3.73 21.31 3.44
N VAL A 102 -4.81 20.56 3.26
CA VAL A 102 -4.91 19.41 2.36
C VAL A 102 -6.26 19.38 1.65
N SER A 103 -6.32 18.68 0.53
CA SER A 103 -7.56 18.34 -0.15
C SER A 103 -8.09 17.00 0.36
N VAL A 104 -9.31 17.01 0.89
CA VAL A 104 -10.01 15.82 1.36
C VAL A 104 -11.13 15.47 0.39
N ILE A 105 -11.08 14.24 -0.11
CA ILE A 105 -12.15 13.63 -0.89
C ILE A 105 -12.96 12.76 0.06
N TYR A 106 -14.26 13.03 0.19
CA TYR A 106 -15.14 12.26 1.07
C TYR A 106 -16.45 11.86 0.36
N ASN A 107 -17.10 10.82 0.88
CA ASN A 107 -18.43 10.42 0.41
C ASN A 107 -19.51 11.25 1.13
N GLY A 108 -20.34 11.96 0.37
CA GLY A 108 -21.38 12.84 0.90
C GLY A 108 -22.45 12.13 1.75
N GLU A 109 -22.67 10.83 1.56
CA GLU A 109 -23.59 9.99 2.35
C GLU A 109 -22.90 9.43 3.61
N SER A 110 -21.58 9.24 3.55
CA SER A 110 -20.76 8.62 4.60
C SER A 110 -19.42 9.35 4.75
N PRO A 111 -19.38 10.49 5.48
CA PRO A 111 -18.19 11.33 5.61
C PRO A 111 -17.03 10.69 6.37
N ASP A 112 -17.28 9.57 7.04
CA ASP A 112 -16.27 8.67 7.62
C ASP A 112 -15.40 8.04 6.53
N ARG A 113 -15.94 7.80 5.33
CA ARG A 113 -15.16 7.34 4.18
C ARG A 113 -14.54 8.53 3.46
N HIS A 114 -13.27 8.79 3.77
CA HIS A 114 -12.54 9.94 3.26
C HIS A 114 -11.07 9.60 2.98
N TYR A 115 -10.46 10.40 2.11
CA TYR A 115 -9.09 10.22 1.64
C TYR A 115 -8.42 11.56 1.43
N ILE A 116 -7.11 11.60 1.67
CA ILE A 116 -6.28 12.80 1.51
C ILE A 116 -5.58 12.71 0.15
N GLU A 117 -5.87 13.65 -0.73
CA GLU A 117 -5.41 13.63 -2.12
C GLU A 117 -3.87 13.67 -2.22
N GLU A 118 -3.23 14.48 -1.37
CA GLU A 118 -1.78 14.65 -1.32
C GLU A 118 -1.03 13.39 -0.87
N LEU A 119 -1.71 12.48 -0.16
CA LEU A 119 -1.13 11.20 0.23
C LEU A 119 -1.06 10.21 -0.94
N LYS A 120 -1.73 10.50 -2.06
CA LYS A 120 -1.73 9.67 -3.29
C LYS A 120 -2.03 8.21 -3.01
N GLU A 121 -3.00 7.93 -2.13
CA GLU A 121 -3.29 6.58 -1.65
C GLU A 121 -3.67 5.63 -2.81
N ALA A 122 -4.50 6.09 -3.77
CA ALA A 122 -4.89 5.32 -4.95
C ALA A 122 -3.71 4.96 -5.86
N GLU A 123 -2.84 5.93 -6.17
CA GLU A 123 -1.62 5.71 -6.97
C GLU A 123 -0.68 4.72 -6.27
N THR A 124 -0.61 4.81 -4.94
CA THR A 124 0.25 3.96 -4.12
C THR A 124 -0.27 2.51 -4.09
N MET A 125 -1.58 2.31 -3.93
CA MET A 125 -2.21 0.99 -4.03
C MET A 125 -2.04 0.38 -5.42
N ALA A 126 -2.19 1.18 -6.49
CA ALA A 126 -2.00 0.72 -7.87
C ALA A 126 -0.55 0.27 -8.10
N ASN A 127 0.42 1.11 -7.73
CA ASN A 127 1.83 0.82 -7.95
C ASN A 127 2.30 -0.37 -7.10
N SER A 128 1.85 -0.45 -5.85
CA SER A 128 2.23 -1.56 -4.97
C SER A 128 1.55 -2.88 -5.38
N SER A 129 0.32 -2.87 -5.88
CA SER A 129 -0.32 -4.03 -6.50
C SER A 129 0.53 -4.62 -7.63
N ILE A 130 1.00 -3.76 -8.55
CA ILE A 130 1.85 -4.16 -9.67
C ILE A 130 3.21 -4.67 -9.15
N GLY A 131 3.85 -3.92 -8.25
CA GLY A 131 5.16 -4.28 -7.69
C GLY A 131 5.16 -5.64 -7.01
N PHE A 132 4.16 -5.93 -6.17
CA PHE A 132 4.03 -7.22 -5.49
C PHE A 132 3.84 -8.39 -6.47
N ARG A 133 3.06 -8.20 -7.55
CA ARG A 133 2.89 -9.23 -8.59
C ARG A 133 4.20 -9.51 -9.33
N ILE A 134 4.93 -8.46 -9.73
CA ILE A 134 6.21 -8.60 -10.43
C ILE A 134 7.23 -9.34 -9.55
N ILE A 135 7.40 -8.90 -8.30
CA ILE A 135 8.31 -9.53 -7.35
C ILE A 135 7.90 -11.00 -7.12
N GLY A 136 6.61 -11.27 -6.95
CA GLY A 136 6.12 -12.62 -6.74
C GLY A 136 6.42 -13.56 -7.91
N VAL A 137 6.26 -13.11 -9.16
CA VAL A 137 6.63 -13.89 -10.36
C VAL A 137 8.14 -14.17 -10.39
N LEU A 138 8.97 -13.18 -10.09
CA LEU A 138 10.43 -13.36 -10.03
C LEU A 138 10.85 -14.39 -8.98
N PHE A 139 10.19 -14.39 -7.81
CA PHE A 139 10.44 -15.38 -6.76
C PHE A 139 10.07 -16.81 -7.20
N ILE A 140 8.97 -16.99 -7.92
CA ILE A 140 8.57 -18.29 -8.47
C ILE A 140 9.60 -18.77 -9.50
N ILE A 141 10.04 -17.90 -10.42
CA ILE A 141 11.05 -18.24 -11.43
C ILE A 141 12.35 -18.66 -10.73
N ALA A 142 12.82 -17.89 -9.75
CA ALA A 142 14.01 -18.23 -8.98
C ALA A 142 13.88 -19.57 -8.25
N GLY A 143 12.72 -19.84 -7.63
CA GLY A 143 12.44 -21.12 -6.99
C GLY A 143 12.50 -22.31 -7.95
N ILE A 144 11.91 -22.17 -9.15
CA ILE A 144 11.96 -23.21 -10.19
C ILE A 144 13.40 -23.44 -10.67
N LEU A 145 14.20 -22.40 -10.86
CA LEU A 145 15.60 -22.52 -11.27
C LEU A 145 16.44 -23.27 -10.24
N VAL A 146 16.25 -22.97 -8.94
CA VAL A 146 16.93 -23.68 -7.85
C VAL A 146 16.55 -25.17 -7.86
N LEU A 147 15.26 -25.49 -8.00
CA LEU A 147 14.79 -26.88 -8.08
C LEU A 147 15.34 -27.61 -9.31
N GLY A 148 15.40 -26.94 -10.47
CA GLY A 148 15.91 -27.54 -11.71
C GLY A 148 17.41 -27.80 -11.65
N MET A 149 18.20 -26.89 -11.08
CA MET A 149 19.64 -27.08 -10.89
C MET A 149 19.96 -28.26 -9.98
N ASP A 150 19.24 -28.37 -8.84
CA ASP A 150 19.41 -29.48 -7.89
C ASP A 150 19.10 -30.81 -8.59
N PHE A 151 17.99 -30.88 -9.34
CA PHE A 151 17.60 -32.05 -10.11
C PHE A 151 18.64 -32.46 -11.15
N ILE A 152 19.18 -31.51 -11.92
CA ILE A 152 20.22 -31.75 -12.93
C ILE A 152 21.52 -32.26 -12.27
N SER A 153 21.90 -31.66 -11.14
CA SER A 153 23.10 -32.03 -10.39
C SER A 153 23.01 -33.46 -9.86
N GLU A 154 21.88 -33.84 -9.27
CA GLU A 154 21.71 -35.17 -8.67
C GLU A 154 21.50 -36.28 -9.69
N ASN A 155 20.79 -36.00 -10.80
CA ASN A 155 20.31 -37.07 -11.70
C ASN A 155 21.01 -37.10 -13.06
N ILE A 156 21.48 -35.96 -13.57
CA ILE A 156 22.01 -35.86 -14.93
C ILE A 156 23.54 -35.82 -14.93
N MET A 157 24.14 -35.02 -14.05
CA MET A 157 25.60 -34.87 -13.99
C MET A 157 26.37 -36.19 -13.72
N PRO A 158 25.87 -37.13 -12.89
CA PRO A 158 26.53 -38.42 -12.68
C PRO A 158 26.52 -39.35 -13.91
N LEU A 159 25.62 -39.14 -14.88
CA LEU A 159 25.53 -39.95 -16.10
C LEU A 159 26.62 -39.62 -17.13
N PHE A 160 27.35 -38.51 -16.95
CA PHE A 160 28.42 -38.06 -17.83
C PHE A 160 29.83 -38.24 -17.22
N ARG A 161 29.96 -39.00 -16.12
CA ARG A 161 31.20 -39.30 -15.44
C ARG A 161 31.59 -40.76 -15.62
#